data_AF-A0A2V7VJQ5-F1
#
_entry.id   AF-A0A2V7VJQ5-F1
#
_cell.length_a   1.000
_cell.length_b   1.000
_cell.length_c   1.000
_cell.angle_alpha   90.00
_cell.angle_beta   90.00
_cell.angle_gamma   90.00
#
_symmetry.space_group_name_H-M   'P 1'
#
loop_
_entity.id
_entity.type
_entity.pdbx_description
1 polymer ?
#
loop_
_entity_poly.entity_id
_entity_poly.type
_entity_poly.pdbx_seq_one_letter_code
_entity_poly.pdbx_strand_id
1 'polypeptide(L)'
;MQQLREHQRMQLESRPASSARPPLVASPAPRDVWWEHCRNNLGIARLLVHEGRPEALVATACWMAVESACRAALEQAGLPYAGDLEASLEQLAAPPDIWELQQLGRPARRLAGAERAVAWMASYLKRMAPDRTWGY
;
A
#
# COMPACT_ATOMS: atom_id res chain seq x y z
N MET A 1 5.68 19.92 61.18
CA MET A 1 5.95 18.62 60.49
C MET A 1 4.72 17.75 60.25
N GLN A 2 3.55 18.03 60.87
CA GLN A 2 2.35 17.20 60.70
C GLN A 2 1.45 17.66 59.53
N GLN A 3 1.35 18.97 59.27
CA GLN A 3 0.52 19.53 58.19
C GLN A 3 1.02 19.27 56.75
N LEU A 4 2.30 18.93 56.56
CA LEU A 4 2.86 18.61 55.24
C LEU A 4 2.47 17.20 54.76
N ARG A 5 2.16 16.28 55.69
CA ARG A 5 1.78 14.90 55.38
C ARG A 5 0.34 14.78 54.90
N GLU A 6 -0.55 15.69 55.32
CA GLU A 6 -1.95 15.67 54.90
C GLU A 6 -2.14 16.20 53.47
N HIS A 7 -1.35 17.20 53.05
CA HIS A 7 -1.36 17.70 51.68
C HIS A 7 -0.84 16.67 50.66
N GLN A 8 0.18 15.87 51.03
CA GLN A 8 0.66 14.78 50.17
C GLN A 8 -0.35 13.64 50.05
N ARG A 9 -1.15 13.39 51.09
CA ARG A 9 -2.15 12.33 51.10
C ARG A 9 -3.34 12.66 50.19
N MET A 10 -3.81 13.91 50.15
CA MET A 10 -4.90 14.32 49.25
C MET A 10 -4.50 14.36 47.76
N GLN A 11 -3.21 14.55 47.43
CA GLN A 11 -2.76 14.49 46.03
C GLN A 11 -2.62 13.07 45.48
N LEU A 12 -2.59 12.04 46.33
CA LEU A 12 -2.51 10.64 45.93
C LEU A 12 -3.89 10.01 45.67
N GLU A 13 -4.97 10.56 46.24
CA GLU A 13 -6.33 10.01 46.10
C GLU A 13 -7.12 10.58 44.90
N SER A 14 -6.60 11.58 44.20
CA SER A 14 -7.35 12.32 43.16
C SER A 14 -6.84 12.12 41.73
N ARG A 15 -6.02 11.10 41.48
CA ARG A 15 -5.64 10.74 40.11
C ARG A 15 -6.51 9.56 39.68
N PRO A 16 -7.59 9.76 38.90
CA PRO A 16 -8.21 8.63 38.26
C PRO A 16 -7.12 7.94 37.46
N ALA A 17 -6.84 6.69 37.80
CA ALA A 17 -6.09 5.79 36.95
C ALA A 17 -6.93 5.54 35.70
N SER A 18 -6.98 6.54 34.82
CA SER A 18 -7.34 6.33 33.43
C SER A 18 -6.18 5.54 32.82
N SER A 19 -6.20 4.24 33.12
CA SER A 19 -5.62 3.20 32.30
C SER A 19 -6.46 3.09 31.02
N ALA A 20 -6.63 4.21 30.31
CA ALA A 20 -6.90 4.15 28.89
C ALA A 20 -5.61 3.63 28.28
N ARG A 21 -5.52 2.30 28.19
CA ARG A 21 -4.55 1.64 27.31
C ARG A 21 -4.64 2.43 26.00
N PRO A 22 -3.53 3.02 25.50
CA PRO A 22 -3.60 3.72 24.22
C PRO A 22 -4.26 2.75 23.24
N PRO A 23 -5.22 3.20 22.41
CA PRO A 23 -5.84 2.32 21.45
C PRO A 23 -4.69 1.63 20.72
N LEU A 24 -4.67 0.30 20.79
CA LEU A 24 -3.72 -0.47 19.99
C LEU A 24 -4.03 -0.05 18.56
N VAL A 25 -3.23 0.86 18.03
CA VAL A 25 -3.23 1.16 16.61
C VAL A 25 -2.77 -0.15 16.00
N ALA A 26 -3.74 -0.95 15.56
CA ALA A 26 -3.45 -2.20 14.90
C ALA A 26 -2.52 -1.85 13.74
N SER A 27 -1.32 -2.43 13.73
CA SER A 27 -0.41 -2.25 12.61
C SER A 27 -1.17 -2.57 11.33
N PRO A 28 -1.09 -1.71 10.30
CA PRO A 28 -1.79 -1.97 9.05
C PRO A 28 -1.37 -3.32 8.52
N ALA A 29 -2.34 -4.06 7.97
CA ALA A 29 -2.03 -5.35 7.37
C ALA A 29 -0.99 -5.16 6.25
N PRO A 30 -0.03 -6.09 6.07
CA PRO A 30 1.02 -5.95 5.05
C PRO A 30 0.49 -5.58 3.65
N ARG A 31 -0.64 -6.18 3.26
CA ARG A 31 -1.36 -5.85 2.01
C ARG A 31 -1.72 -4.36 1.88
N ASP A 32 -2.11 -3.71 2.96
CA ASP A 32 -2.56 -2.30 2.96
C ASP A 32 -1.36 -1.38 2.80
N VAL A 33 -0.22 -1.73 3.41
CA VAL A 33 1.06 -1.02 3.24
C VAL A 33 1.52 -1.10 1.79
N TRP A 34 1.47 -2.29 1.18
CA TRP A 34 1.80 -2.47 -0.23
C TRP A 34 0.85 -1.70 -1.15
N TRP A 35 -0.44 -1.67 -0.83
CA TRP A 35 -1.41 -0.90 -1.60
C TRP A 35 -1.16 0.61 -1.51
N GLU A 36 -0.77 1.12 -0.34
CA GLU A 36 -0.33 2.50 -0.17
C GLU A 36 0.92 2.82 -1.00
N HIS A 37 1.92 1.93 -0.99
CA HIS A 37 3.11 2.08 -1.83
C HIS A 37 2.76 2.11 -3.33
N CYS A 38 1.83 1.26 -3.77
CA CYS A 38 1.32 1.31 -5.14
C CYS A 38 0.77 2.69 -5.49
N ARG A 39 -0.16 3.23 -4.68
CA ARG A 39 -0.80 4.53 -4.94
C ARG A 39 0.24 5.66 -5.00
N ASN A 40 1.21 5.65 -4.10
CA ASN A 40 2.28 6.64 -4.08
C ASN A 40 3.15 6.57 -5.35
N ASN A 41 3.59 5.38 -5.73
CA ASN A 41 4.42 5.18 -6.92
C ASN A 41 3.65 5.54 -8.21
N LEU A 42 2.36 5.24 -8.29
CA LEU A 42 1.52 5.62 -9.42
C LEU A 42 1.34 7.14 -9.50
N GLY A 43 1.18 7.82 -8.35
CA GLY A 43 1.18 9.28 -8.27
C GLY A 43 2.48 9.90 -8.76
N ILE A 44 3.63 9.33 -8.35
CA ILE A 44 4.95 9.73 -8.83
C ILE A 44 5.06 9.53 -10.34
N ALA A 45 4.65 8.37 -10.87
CA ALA A 45 4.69 8.08 -12.30
C ALA A 45 3.89 9.12 -13.12
N ARG A 46 2.69 9.51 -12.65
CA ARG A 46 1.86 10.57 -13.25
C ARG A 46 2.59 11.91 -13.29
N LEU A 47 3.20 12.31 -12.18
CA LEU A 47 3.99 13.55 -12.08
C LEU A 47 5.19 13.54 -13.04
N LEU A 48 5.94 12.44 -13.07
CA LEU A 48 7.11 12.30 -13.95
C LEU A 48 6.73 12.40 -15.43
N VAL A 49 5.62 11.80 -15.84
CA VAL A 49 5.09 11.94 -17.22
C VAL A 49 4.67 13.38 -17.49
N HIS A 50 3.94 14.00 -16.57
CA HIS A 50 3.46 15.38 -16.72
C HIS A 50 4.62 16.39 -16.89
N GLU A 51 5.69 16.21 -16.11
CA GLU A 51 6.88 17.06 -16.15
C GLU A 51 7.85 16.73 -17.31
N GLY A 52 7.53 15.74 -18.14
CA GLY A 52 8.40 15.34 -19.26
C GLY A 52 9.73 14.74 -18.81
N ARG A 53 9.75 14.04 -17.68
CA ARG A 53 10.98 13.44 -17.12
C ARG A 53 11.47 12.26 -17.97
N PRO A 54 12.76 11.89 -17.84
CA PRO A 54 13.35 10.78 -18.58
C PRO A 54 12.56 9.47 -18.46
N GLU A 55 12.54 8.71 -19.55
CA GLU A 55 11.80 7.43 -19.62
C GLU A 55 12.19 6.47 -18.51
N ALA A 56 13.47 6.37 -18.18
CA ALA A 56 13.95 5.48 -17.12
C ALA A 56 13.29 5.76 -15.76
N LEU A 57 13.07 7.03 -15.39
CA LEU A 57 12.42 7.37 -14.13
C LEU A 57 10.94 6.98 -14.14
N VAL A 58 10.26 7.24 -15.26
CA VAL A 58 8.85 6.87 -15.44
C VAL A 58 8.71 5.35 -15.40
N ALA A 59 9.57 4.62 -16.09
CA ALA A 59 9.60 3.16 -16.11
C ALA A 59 9.77 2.58 -14.72
N THR A 60 10.72 3.09 -13.93
CA THR A 60 10.94 2.65 -12.55
C THR A 60 9.72 2.91 -11.67
N ALA A 61 9.14 4.10 -11.71
CA ALA A 61 7.96 4.42 -10.91
C ALA A 61 6.74 3.55 -11.29
N CYS A 62 6.54 3.31 -12.60
CA CYS A 62 5.52 2.39 -13.11
C CYS A 62 5.75 0.96 -12.59
N TRP A 63 6.98 0.45 -12.72
CA TRP A 63 7.34 -0.88 -12.24
C TRP A 63 7.06 -1.03 -10.74
N MET A 64 7.53 -0.09 -9.93
CA MET A 64 7.32 -0.11 -8.48
C MET A 64 5.84 -0.05 -8.10
N ALA A 65 5.02 0.69 -8.86
CA ALA A 65 3.57 0.74 -8.64
C ALA A 65 2.92 -0.63 -8.88
N VAL A 66 3.24 -1.28 -10.01
CA VAL A 66 2.69 -2.59 -10.38
C VAL A 66 3.19 -3.67 -9.44
N GLU A 67 4.48 -3.69 -9.09
CA GLU A 67 5.04 -4.64 -8.14
C GLU A 67 4.38 -4.51 -6.76
N SER A 68 4.20 -3.29 -6.27
CA SER A 68 3.55 -3.07 -4.97
C SER A 68 2.10 -3.53 -4.97
N ALA A 69 1.34 -3.27 -6.04
CA ALA A 69 -0.03 -3.78 -6.16
C ALA A 69 -0.07 -5.32 -6.28
N CYS A 70 0.90 -5.92 -6.97
CA CYS A 70 1.01 -7.37 -7.08
C CYS A 70 1.27 -8.00 -5.71
N ARG A 71 2.22 -7.45 -4.94
CA ARG A 71 2.48 -7.86 -3.56
C ARG A 71 1.24 -7.73 -2.67
N ALA A 72 0.47 -6.65 -2.80
CA ALA A 72 -0.79 -6.50 -2.07
C ALA A 72 -1.81 -7.61 -2.42
N ALA A 73 -1.94 -7.94 -3.70
CA ALA A 73 -2.83 -9.00 -4.18
C ALA A 73 -2.38 -10.40 -3.71
N LEU A 74 -1.08 -10.69 -3.78
CA LEU A 74 -0.49 -11.93 -3.28
C LEU A 74 -0.70 -12.08 -1.76
N GLU A 75 -0.44 -11.03 -0.98
CA GLU A 75 -0.68 -11.03 0.47
C GLU A 75 -2.17 -11.28 0.79
N GLN A 76 -3.09 -10.69 0.02
CA GLN A 76 -4.53 -10.95 0.17
C GLN A 76 -4.90 -12.40 -0.21
N ALA A 77 -4.18 -13.02 -1.14
CA ALA A 77 -4.35 -14.40 -1.56
C ALA A 77 -3.64 -15.42 -0.66
N GLY A 78 -2.78 -14.97 0.26
CA GLY A 78 -1.92 -15.85 1.06
C GLY A 78 -0.76 -16.48 0.27
N LEU A 79 -0.34 -15.83 -0.82
CA LEU A 79 0.74 -16.29 -1.70
C LEU A 79 2.04 -15.47 -1.46
N PRO A 80 3.23 -16.09 -1.55
CA PRO A 80 4.50 -15.38 -1.36
C PRO A 80 4.94 -14.65 -2.64
N TYR A 81 5.62 -13.50 -2.48
CA TYR A 81 6.33 -12.85 -3.57
C TYR A 81 7.78 -13.33 -3.67
N ALA A 82 8.16 -13.92 -4.80
CA ALA A 82 9.48 -14.51 -5.02
C ALA A 82 10.49 -13.59 -5.73
N GLY A 83 10.16 -12.31 -5.95
CA GLY A 83 11.04 -11.39 -6.68
C GLY A 83 10.83 -11.38 -8.20
N ASP A 84 9.85 -12.14 -8.69
CA ASP A 84 9.50 -12.24 -10.11
C ASP A 84 8.06 -11.76 -10.32
N LEU A 85 7.91 -10.65 -11.04
CA LEU A 85 6.61 -10.04 -11.29
C LEU A 85 5.77 -10.83 -12.29
N GLU A 86 6.38 -11.39 -13.33
CA GLU A 86 5.68 -12.18 -14.36
C GLU A 86 5.08 -13.44 -13.74
N ALA A 87 5.91 -14.21 -13.04
CA ALA A 87 5.47 -15.42 -12.33
C ALA A 87 4.43 -15.11 -11.24
N SER A 88 4.49 -13.93 -10.62
CA SER A 88 3.51 -13.50 -9.62
C SER A 88 2.16 -13.15 -10.25
N LEU A 89 2.17 -12.51 -11.42
CA LEU A 89 0.96 -12.23 -12.20
C LEU A 89 0.30 -13.53 -12.67
N GLU A 90 1.10 -14.50 -13.12
CA GLU A 90 0.61 -15.84 -13.48
C GLU A 90 -0.05 -16.55 -12.29
N GLN A 91 0.58 -16.51 -11.11
CA GLN A 91 0.01 -17.09 -9.87
C GLN A 91 -1.34 -16.46 -9.50
N LEU A 92 -1.53 -15.17 -9.78
CA LEU A 92 -2.79 -14.47 -9.56
C LEU A 92 -3.82 -14.71 -10.69
N ALA A 93 -3.48 -15.52 -11.69
CA ALA A 93 -4.24 -15.71 -12.93
C ALA A 93 -4.55 -14.39 -13.65
N ALA A 94 -3.57 -13.48 -13.67
CA ALA A 94 -3.67 -12.25 -14.43
C ALA A 94 -3.69 -12.53 -15.95
N PRO A 95 -4.47 -11.76 -16.72
CA PRO A 95 -4.40 -11.81 -18.18
C PRO A 95 -2.97 -11.52 -18.69
N PRO A 96 -2.48 -12.23 -19.73
CA PRO A 96 -1.10 -12.06 -20.22
C PRO A 96 -0.76 -10.63 -20.65
N ASP A 97 -1.75 -9.88 -21.16
CA ASP A 97 -1.56 -8.50 -21.59
C ASP A 97 -1.16 -7.56 -20.44
N ILE A 98 -1.50 -7.89 -19.19
CA ILE A 98 -1.09 -7.10 -18.02
C ILE A 98 0.44 -7.06 -17.88
N TRP A 99 1.10 -8.17 -18.17
CA TRP A 99 2.56 -8.28 -18.17
C TRP A 99 3.18 -7.61 -19.41
N GLU A 100 2.66 -7.92 -20.60
CA GLU A 100 3.17 -7.39 -21.87
C GLU A 100 3.22 -5.85 -21.89
N LEU A 101 2.24 -5.20 -21.25
CA LEU A 101 2.17 -3.75 -21.13
C LEU A 101 3.32 -3.12 -20.32
N GLN A 102 4.04 -3.90 -19.52
CA GLN A 102 5.17 -3.40 -18.71
C GLN A 102 6.49 -3.33 -19.49
N GLN A 103 6.61 -4.10 -20.58
CA GLN A 103 7.92 -4.38 -21.16
C GLN A 103 8.48 -3.24 -22.02
N LEU A 104 7.66 -2.46 -22.72
CA LEU A 104 8.14 -1.48 -23.71
C LEU A 104 7.21 -0.28 -23.89
N GLY A 105 7.79 0.89 -24.18
CA GLY A 105 7.05 2.03 -24.71
C GLY A 105 7.51 3.38 -24.19
N ARG A 106 7.03 4.44 -24.86
CA ARG A 106 7.18 5.83 -24.43
C ARG A 106 6.59 6.03 -23.02
N PRO A 107 7.05 7.04 -22.26
CA PRO A 107 6.58 7.32 -20.90
C PRO A 107 5.06 7.23 -20.68
N ALA A 108 4.27 7.88 -21.54
CA ALA A 108 2.81 7.86 -21.45
C ALA A 108 2.20 6.45 -21.64
N ARG A 109 2.80 5.64 -22.53
CA ARG A 109 2.36 4.26 -22.76
C ARG A 109 2.68 3.36 -21.56
N ARG A 110 3.85 3.57 -20.92
CA ARG A 110 4.20 2.85 -19.69
C ARG A 110 3.25 3.19 -18.55
N LEU A 111 2.94 4.48 -18.37
CA LEU A 111 1.98 4.91 -17.35
C LEU A 111 0.60 4.26 -17.59
N ALA A 112 0.08 4.31 -18.81
CA ALA A 112 -1.20 3.68 -19.13
C ALA A 112 -1.19 2.15 -18.89
N GLY A 113 -0.07 1.48 -19.19
CA GLY A 113 0.13 0.07 -18.89
C GLY A 113 0.12 -0.23 -17.39
N ALA A 114 0.82 0.57 -16.60
CA ALA A 114 0.82 0.46 -15.14
C ALA A 114 -0.57 0.74 -14.55
N GLU A 115 -1.28 1.74 -15.05
CA GLU A 115 -2.65 2.04 -14.61
C GLU A 115 -3.58 0.87 -14.88
N ARG A 116 -3.54 0.29 -16.09
CA ARG A 116 -4.36 -0.89 -16.41
C ARG A 116 -4.02 -2.09 -15.50
N ALA A 117 -2.75 -2.33 -15.24
CA ALA A 117 -2.32 -3.40 -14.33
C ALA A 117 -2.83 -3.19 -12.90
N VAL A 118 -2.68 -1.98 -12.35
CA VAL A 118 -3.16 -1.65 -11.00
C VAL A 118 -4.69 -1.70 -10.94
N ALA A 119 -5.40 -1.29 -11.99
CA ALA A 119 -6.87 -1.41 -12.08
C ALA A 119 -7.35 -2.85 -11.97
N TRP A 120 -6.64 -3.75 -12.67
CA TRP A 120 -6.93 -5.17 -12.61
C TRP A 120 -6.70 -5.71 -11.18
N MET A 121 -5.60 -5.34 -10.53
CA MET A 121 -5.30 -5.74 -9.14
C MET A 121 -6.28 -5.16 -8.13
N ALA A 122 -6.71 -3.91 -8.29
CA ALA A 122 -7.77 -3.32 -7.47
C ALA A 122 -9.08 -4.12 -7.58
N SER A 123 -9.43 -4.52 -8.82
CA SER A 123 -10.60 -5.34 -9.08
C SER A 123 -10.46 -6.74 -8.47
N TYR A 124 -9.27 -7.33 -8.50
CA TYR A 124 -8.95 -8.58 -7.82
C TYR A 124 -9.15 -8.46 -6.30
N LEU A 125 -8.54 -7.44 -5.68
CA LEU A 125 -8.64 -7.18 -4.24
C LEU A 125 -10.09 -6.94 -3.81
N LYS A 126 -10.87 -6.21 -4.60
CA LYS A 126 -12.30 -5.99 -4.36
C LYS A 126 -13.11 -7.30 -4.37
N ARG A 127 -12.79 -8.25 -5.25
CA ARG A 127 -13.45 -9.56 -5.25
C ARG A 127 -13.09 -10.39 -4.02
N MET A 128 -11.84 -10.31 -3.58
CA MET A 128 -11.33 -11.08 -2.44
C MET A 128 -11.74 -10.47 -1.08
N ALA A 129 -11.99 -9.16 -1.04
CA ALA A 129 -12.40 -8.42 0.15
C ALA A 129 -13.45 -7.34 -0.23
N PRO A 130 -14.72 -7.74 -0.47
CA PRO A 130 -15.76 -6.86 -1.02
C PRO A 130 -16.19 -5.74 -0.08
N ASP A 131 -16.05 -5.94 1.23
CA ASP A 131 -16.41 -4.94 2.25
C ASP A 131 -15.37 -3.80 2.36
N ARG A 132 -14.30 -3.83 1.54
CA ARG A 132 -13.24 -2.81 1.56
C ARG A 132 -13.20 -1.99 0.26
N THR A 133 -12.90 -0.71 0.43
CA THR A 133 -12.67 0.23 -0.66
C THR A 133 -11.19 0.32 -0.97
N TRP A 134 -10.80 0.02 -2.21
CA TRP A 134 -9.40 0.06 -2.67
C TRP A 134 -9.05 1.34 -3.44
N GLY A 135 -10.03 2.24 -3.66
CA GLY A 135 -9.79 3.61 -4.15
C GLY A 135 -9.17 3.70 -5.53
N TYR A 136 -9.56 2.79 -6.44
CA TYR A 136 -9.10 2.74 -7.83
C TYR A 136 -10.27 2.90 -8.79
#